data_AF-A0A5E4NEJ5-F1
#
_entry.id   AF-A0A5E4NEJ5-F1
#
_cell.length_a   1.000
_cell.length_b   1.000
_cell.length_c   1.000
_cell.angle_alpha   90.00
_cell.angle_beta   90.00
_cell.angle_gamma   90.00
#
_symmetry.space_group_name_H-M   'P 1'
#
loop_
_entity.id
_entity.type
_entity.pdbx_description
1 polymer ?
#
loop_
_entity_poly.entity_id
_entity_poly.type
_entity_poly.pdbx_seq_one_letter_code
_entity_poly.pdbx_strand_id
1 'polypeptide(L)'
;MDGKIKKLYKIVLTGGPCGGKTTGQSRLCTFFENLGWKVYRVPETANVLLSGGVKFSELSDDQDVPSNKWDLIMKENGLNMVDLRDNRYNQIIHMVSAACGAEDFYTTEDHTSRREDVSLARSLDVKSSASWIGHPYFDVIDNSSDFENKICRMIAAVCQKLGLDTGDRLATNSKKRKWLVKYLPNDQLFPPFQDFDVVHNYLQTYTKNMQARLRKRGQKGHWNYTHTIRRPRVRGQVIEVKTQLSHRDYVNLLSQKDESHYPIYKKRRCFIHFNQYFQLDIYCKPCHPRCEGLVLLETYSALEDQELLDRLPKFLDIDSEVTSNPAYSMFNLSLVEDWDKSKNFCHYLKGPDEDLNVGDHKTNQVSYIHTNGKLRK
;
A
#
# COMPACT_ATOMS: atom_id res chain seq x y z
N MET A 1 -8.22 15.26 -36.79
CA MET A 1 -8.23 14.77 -35.40
C MET A 1 -7.88 13.30 -35.45
N ASP A 2 -6.61 12.95 -35.26
CA ASP A 2 -6.18 11.55 -35.27
C ASP A 2 -6.65 10.86 -33.99
N GLY A 3 -7.72 10.08 -34.12
CA GLY A 3 -8.25 9.25 -33.06
C GLY A 3 -7.27 8.12 -32.74
N LYS A 4 -6.27 8.38 -31.89
CA LYS A 4 -5.45 7.32 -31.30
C LYS A 4 -6.39 6.33 -30.60
N ILE A 5 -6.51 5.13 -31.16
CA ILE A 5 -7.23 4.01 -30.55
C ILE A 5 -6.61 3.77 -29.17
N LYS A 6 -7.39 4.03 -28.11
CA LYS A 6 -6.94 3.79 -26.74
C LYS A 6 -6.93 2.29 -26.51
N LYS A 7 -5.73 1.71 -26.46
CA LYS A 7 -5.54 0.27 -26.26
C LYS A 7 -5.86 -0.10 -24.81
N LEU A 8 -6.86 -0.97 -24.64
CA LEU A 8 -7.23 -1.53 -23.33
C LEU A 8 -6.33 -2.74 -23.02
N TYR A 9 -5.69 -2.73 -21.85
CA TYR A 9 -4.91 -3.85 -21.36
C TYR A 9 -5.61 -4.49 -20.16
N LYS A 10 -5.94 -5.77 -20.28
CA LYS A 10 -6.60 -6.58 -19.27
C LYS A 10 -5.57 -7.48 -18.58
N ILE A 11 -5.37 -7.30 -17.28
CA ILE A 11 -4.44 -8.09 -16.47
C ILE A 11 -5.26 -8.78 -15.38
N VAL A 12 -4.95 -10.04 -15.08
CA VAL A 12 -5.52 -10.75 -13.95
C VAL A 12 -4.45 -11.12 -12.93
N LEU A 13 -4.76 -10.90 -11.66
CA LEU A 13 -3.98 -11.43 -10.54
C LEU A 13 -4.65 -12.72 -10.06
N THR A 14 -3.95 -13.83 -10.20
CA THR A 14 -4.36 -15.16 -9.71
C THR A 14 -3.44 -15.59 -8.56
N GLY A 15 -3.76 -16.69 -7.88
CA GLY A 15 -2.97 -17.25 -6.78
C GLY A 15 -3.77 -17.51 -5.51
N GLY A 16 -3.15 -18.23 -4.59
CA GLY A 16 -3.77 -18.63 -3.32
C GLY A 16 -3.95 -17.49 -2.32
N PRO A 17 -4.59 -17.80 -1.18
CA PRO A 17 -4.76 -16.88 -0.06
C PRO A 17 -3.41 -16.32 0.42
N CYS A 18 -3.41 -15.10 0.96
CA CYS A 18 -2.21 -14.43 1.48
C CYS A 18 -1.06 -14.22 0.47
N GLY A 19 -1.26 -14.48 -0.83
CA GLY A 19 -0.25 -14.23 -1.87
C GLY A 19 0.03 -12.74 -2.14
N GLY A 20 -0.81 -11.83 -1.63
CA GLY A 20 -0.65 -10.38 -1.79
C GLY A 20 -1.48 -9.75 -2.91
N LYS A 21 -2.44 -10.48 -3.52
CA LYS A 21 -3.25 -10.03 -4.67
C LYS A 21 -3.93 -8.67 -4.46
N THR A 22 -4.67 -8.48 -3.36
CA THR A 22 -5.42 -7.24 -3.06
C THR A 22 -4.48 -6.04 -2.88
N THR A 23 -3.36 -6.25 -2.18
CA THR A 23 -2.31 -5.24 -2.01
C THR A 23 -1.64 -4.93 -3.35
N GLY A 24 -1.33 -5.97 -4.13
CA GLY A 24 -0.77 -5.86 -5.48
C GLY A 24 -1.66 -5.08 -6.43
N GLN A 25 -2.97 -5.38 -6.48
CA GLN A 25 -3.94 -4.64 -7.28
C GLN A 25 -3.99 -3.15 -6.89
N SER A 26 -3.95 -2.84 -5.60
CA SER A 26 -3.93 -1.46 -5.11
C SER A 26 -2.63 -0.72 -5.47
N ARG A 27 -1.49 -1.44 -5.45
CA ARG A 27 -0.18 -0.90 -5.81
C ARG A 27 -0.04 -0.70 -7.32
N LEU A 28 -0.52 -1.64 -8.14
CA LEU A 28 -0.64 -1.48 -9.60
C LEU A 28 -1.49 -0.26 -9.96
N CYS A 29 -2.66 -0.12 -9.33
CA CYS A 29 -3.53 1.04 -9.57
C CYS A 29 -2.79 2.34 -9.29
N THR A 30 -2.20 2.47 -8.10
CA THR A 30 -1.45 3.68 -7.72
C THR A 30 -0.29 3.93 -8.69
N PHE A 31 0.48 2.90 -9.03
CA PHE A 31 1.64 3.02 -9.91
C PHE A 31 1.25 3.48 -11.32
N PHE A 32 0.30 2.81 -11.96
CA PHE A 32 -0.12 3.12 -13.33
C PHE A 32 -0.89 4.44 -13.43
N GLU A 33 -1.72 4.78 -12.44
CA GLU A 33 -2.36 6.11 -12.39
C GLU A 33 -1.31 7.22 -12.27
N ASN A 34 -0.22 7.00 -11.53
CA ASN A 34 0.90 7.94 -11.47
C ASN A 34 1.67 8.05 -12.80
N LEU A 35 1.62 7.03 -13.66
CA LEU A 35 2.13 7.09 -15.03
C LEU A 35 1.18 7.77 -16.02
N GLY A 36 0.02 8.27 -15.56
CA GLY A 36 -1.00 8.88 -16.40
C GLY A 36 -1.97 7.89 -17.06
N TRP A 37 -1.93 6.61 -16.68
CA TRP A 37 -2.89 5.62 -17.16
C TRP A 37 -4.22 5.75 -16.42
N LYS A 38 -5.31 5.47 -17.12
CA LYS A 38 -6.60 5.23 -16.48
C LYS A 38 -6.69 3.76 -16.10
N VAL A 39 -6.79 3.47 -14.80
CA VAL A 39 -6.89 2.09 -14.30
C VAL A 39 -8.31 1.79 -13.85
N TYR A 40 -8.85 0.65 -14.30
CA TYR A 40 -10.13 0.11 -13.84
C TYR A 40 -9.86 -1.13 -13.00
N ARG A 41 -10.49 -1.20 -11.82
CA ARG A 41 -10.37 -2.34 -10.92
C ARG A 41 -11.68 -3.10 -10.88
N VAL A 42 -11.61 -4.40 -11.13
CA VAL A 42 -12.69 -5.33 -10.85
C VAL A 42 -12.44 -5.92 -9.47
N PRO A 43 -13.40 -5.84 -8.53
CA PRO A 43 -13.25 -6.46 -7.22
C PRO A 43 -13.07 -7.97 -7.36
N GLU A 44 -12.34 -8.58 -6.42
CA GLU A 44 -12.10 -10.03 -6.43
C GLU A 44 -13.42 -10.80 -6.40
N THR A 45 -13.71 -11.56 -7.47
CA THR A 45 -14.97 -12.29 -7.63
C THR A 45 -15.25 -13.21 -6.45
N ALA A 46 -14.22 -13.90 -5.93
CA ALA A 46 -14.38 -14.76 -4.76
C ALA A 46 -14.90 -13.98 -3.53
N ASN A 47 -14.35 -12.79 -3.25
CA ASN A 47 -14.84 -11.95 -2.14
C ASN A 47 -16.27 -11.46 -2.38
N VAL A 48 -16.61 -11.11 -3.63
CA VAL A 48 -17.98 -10.69 -3.99
C VAL A 48 -18.98 -11.84 -3.75
N LEU A 49 -18.65 -13.05 -4.18
CA LEU A 49 -19.51 -14.22 -4.00
C LEU A 49 -19.64 -14.61 -2.51
N LEU A 50 -18.52 -14.67 -1.79
CA LEU A 50 -18.49 -14.99 -0.36
C LEU A 50 -19.29 -13.98 0.47
N SER A 51 -19.13 -12.68 0.20
CA SER A 51 -19.91 -11.63 0.86
C SER A 51 -21.39 -11.64 0.47
N GLY A 52 -21.71 -12.16 -0.72
CA GLY A 52 -23.07 -12.43 -1.19
C GLY A 52 -23.74 -13.66 -0.56
N GLY A 53 -23.08 -14.35 0.37
CA GLY A 53 -23.62 -15.52 1.06
C GLY A 53 -23.31 -16.86 0.40
N VAL A 54 -22.54 -16.88 -0.70
CA VAL A 54 -22.07 -18.13 -1.31
C VAL A 54 -21.03 -18.76 -0.39
N LYS A 55 -21.32 -19.95 0.14
CA LYS A 55 -20.37 -20.71 0.95
C LYS A 55 -19.91 -21.94 0.19
N PHE A 56 -18.76 -21.83 -0.46
CA PHE A 56 -18.17 -22.95 -1.20
C PHE A 56 -17.89 -24.19 -0.33
N SER A 57 -17.77 -24.02 1.00
CA SER A 57 -17.64 -25.13 1.94
C SER A 57 -18.91 -25.98 2.10
N GLU A 58 -20.05 -25.52 1.61
CA GLU A 58 -21.33 -26.26 1.64
C GLU A 58 -21.53 -27.10 0.37
N LEU A 59 -20.62 -27.02 -0.60
CA LEU A 59 -20.63 -27.88 -1.78
C LEU A 59 -20.11 -29.28 -1.42
N SER A 60 -20.84 -30.33 -1.80
CA SER A 60 -20.36 -31.72 -1.69
C SER A 60 -19.47 -32.10 -2.87
N ASP A 61 -18.67 -33.16 -2.72
CA ASP A 61 -17.82 -33.69 -3.81
C ASP A 61 -18.65 -34.05 -5.07
N ASP A 62 -19.95 -34.34 -4.91
CA ASP A 62 -20.90 -34.64 -6.00
C ASP A 62 -21.37 -33.38 -6.76
N GLN A 63 -21.19 -32.20 -6.16
CA GLN A 63 -21.46 -30.89 -6.77
C GLN A 63 -20.21 -30.31 -7.46
N ASP A 64 -19.05 -30.94 -7.28
CA ASP A 64 -17.85 -30.62 -8.03
C ASP A 64 -18.09 -30.96 -9.51
N VAL A 65 -17.78 -30.03 -10.41
CA VAL A 65 -18.10 -30.20 -11.84
C VAL A 65 -17.09 -31.18 -12.44
N PRO A 66 -17.47 -32.43 -12.75
CA PRO A 66 -16.53 -33.37 -13.35
C PRO A 66 -16.16 -32.88 -14.75
N SER A 67 -14.97 -33.24 -15.22
CA SER A 67 -14.40 -32.70 -16.47
C SER A 67 -15.33 -32.83 -17.68
N ASN A 68 -16.14 -33.90 -17.74
CA ASN A 68 -17.14 -34.11 -18.78
C ASN A 68 -18.30 -33.10 -18.76
N LYS A 69 -18.72 -32.62 -17.58
CA LYS A 69 -19.72 -31.55 -17.47
C LYS A 69 -19.11 -30.19 -17.79
N TRP A 70 -17.84 -29.97 -17.46
CA TRP A 70 -17.13 -28.74 -17.82
C TRP A 70 -17.09 -28.54 -19.34
N ASP A 71 -16.76 -29.60 -20.09
CA ASP A 71 -16.79 -29.56 -21.55
C ASP A 71 -18.18 -29.29 -22.12
N LEU A 72 -19.22 -29.84 -21.48
CA LEU A 72 -20.61 -29.58 -21.86
C LEU A 72 -20.99 -28.11 -21.62
N ILE A 73 -20.67 -27.56 -20.44
CA ILE A 73 -20.91 -26.17 -20.09
C ILE A 73 -20.19 -25.24 -21.06
N MET A 74 -18.93 -25.52 -21.40
CA MET A 74 -18.18 -24.76 -22.39
C MET A 74 -18.89 -24.79 -23.76
N LYS A 75 -19.28 -25.98 -24.22
CA LYS A 75 -19.97 -26.16 -25.50
C LYS A 75 -21.31 -25.43 -25.55
N GLU A 76 -22.14 -25.55 -24.53
CA GLU A 76 -23.46 -24.91 -24.45
C GLU A 76 -23.38 -23.39 -24.40
N ASN A 77 -22.33 -22.84 -23.80
CA ASN A 77 -22.11 -21.40 -23.73
C ASN A 77 -21.29 -20.85 -24.91
N GLY A 78 -20.94 -21.68 -25.89
CA GLY A 78 -20.09 -21.30 -27.02
C GLY A 78 -18.68 -20.85 -26.61
N LEU A 79 -18.20 -21.31 -25.46
CA LEU A 79 -16.89 -21.00 -24.90
C LEU A 79 -15.88 -22.06 -25.34
N ASN A 80 -14.62 -21.65 -25.51
CA ASN A 80 -13.51 -22.56 -25.70
C ASN A 80 -12.31 -22.13 -24.84
N MET A 81 -11.43 -23.09 -24.57
CA MET A 81 -10.28 -22.88 -23.68
C MET A 81 -9.27 -21.86 -24.22
N VAL A 82 -9.13 -21.72 -25.54
CA VAL A 82 -8.22 -20.73 -26.13
C VAL A 82 -8.73 -19.32 -25.86
N ASP A 83 -10.02 -19.08 -26.05
CA ASP A 83 -10.60 -17.77 -25.76
C ASP A 83 -10.60 -17.45 -24.27
N LEU A 84 -10.91 -18.43 -23.42
CA LEU A 84 -10.94 -18.25 -21.95
C LEU A 84 -9.55 -18.04 -21.36
N ARG A 85 -8.55 -18.78 -21.85
CA ARG A 85 -7.16 -18.68 -21.39
C ARG A 85 -6.47 -17.49 -22.04
N ASP A 86 -6.36 -17.47 -23.37
CA ASP A 86 -5.43 -16.64 -24.15
C ASP A 86 -6.01 -15.26 -24.53
N ASN A 87 -7.29 -15.19 -24.90
CA ASN A 87 -7.89 -13.93 -25.40
C ASN A 87 -8.56 -13.10 -24.30
N ARG A 88 -8.85 -13.71 -23.14
CA ARG A 88 -9.53 -13.05 -22.03
C ARG A 88 -8.66 -11.99 -21.36
N TYR A 89 -7.39 -12.30 -21.12
CA TYR A 89 -6.44 -11.41 -20.45
C TYR A 89 -5.17 -11.28 -21.29
N ASN A 90 -4.60 -10.08 -21.32
CA ASN A 90 -3.34 -9.83 -22.03
C ASN A 90 -2.12 -10.33 -21.25
N GLN A 91 -2.27 -10.55 -19.93
CA GLN A 91 -1.25 -11.07 -19.04
C GLN A 91 -1.90 -11.72 -17.82
N ILE A 92 -1.35 -12.85 -17.41
CA ILE A 92 -1.71 -13.56 -16.18
C ILE A 92 -0.56 -13.42 -15.20
N ILE A 93 -0.84 -12.95 -13.99
CA ILE A 93 0.16 -12.85 -12.93
C ILE A 93 -0.29 -13.70 -11.75
N HIS A 94 0.46 -14.76 -11.48
CA HIS A 94 0.21 -15.65 -10.36
C HIS A 94 1.04 -15.23 -9.14
N MET A 95 0.34 -14.72 -8.14
CA MET A 95 0.91 -14.35 -6.84
C MET A 95 0.90 -15.58 -5.93
N VAL A 96 2.04 -16.26 -5.83
CA VAL A 96 2.19 -17.50 -5.05
C VAL A 96 1.75 -17.29 -3.60
N SER A 97 0.95 -18.20 -3.06
CA SER A 97 0.45 -18.16 -1.68
C SER A 97 1.59 -18.05 -0.66
N ALA A 98 1.36 -17.35 0.47
CA ALA A 98 2.32 -17.36 1.57
C ALA A 98 2.53 -18.77 2.14
N ALA A 99 1.58 -19.70 1.95
CA ALA A 99 1.75 -21.10 2.31
C ALA A 99 2.93 -21.80 1.59
N CYS A 100 3.46 -21.21 0.52
CA CYS A 100 4.57 -21.75 -0.26
C CYS A 100 5.85 -20.91 -0.02
N GLY A 101 6.68 -21.28 0.96
CA GLY A 101 7.98 -20.64 1.21
C GLY A 101 7.95 -19.31 1.97
N ALA A 102 6.79 -18.95 2.54
CA ALA A 102 6.63 -17.81 3.46
C ALA A 102 5.58 -18.13 4.54
N GLU A 103 5.60 -19.37 5.04
CA GLU A 103 4.56 -19.97 5.88
C GLU A 103 4.30 -19.17 7.16
N ASP A 104 5.33 -18.51 7.70
CA ASP A 104 5.25 -17.63 8.86
C ASP A 104 4.30 -16.43 8.66
N PHE A 105 3.99 -16.09 7.41
CA PHE A 105 3.08 -15.00 7.03
C PHE A 105 1.71 -15.52 6.57
N TYR A 106 1.48 -16.82 6.60
CA TYR A 106 0.20 -17.43 6.25
C TYR A 106 -0.76 -17.39 7.44
N THR A 107 -1.92 -16.75 7.27
CA THR A 107 -2.97 -16.68 8.30
C THR A 107 -4.36 -16.91 7.70
N THR A 108 -5.20 -17.59 8.47
CA THR A 108 -6.63 -17.80 8.21
C THR A 108 -7.54 -17.01 9.16
N GLU A 109 -6.97 -16.38 10.19
CA GLU A 109 -7.69 -15.80 11.35
C GLU A 109 -8.65 -14.67 10.97
N ASP A 110 -8.32 -13.89 9.93
CA ASP A 110 -9.13 -12.74 9.48
C ASP A 110 -10.21 -13.13 8.44
N HIS A 111 -10.43 -14.42 8.17
CA HIS A 111 -11.28 -14.89 7.08
C HIS A 111 -12.26 -16.00 7.48
N THR A 112 -13.52 -15.63 7.68
CA THR A 112 -14.62 -16.53 8.10
C THR A 112 -14.91 -17.72 7.17
N SER A 113 -14.41 -17.69 5.94
CA SER A 113 -14.63 -18.73 4.93
C SER A 113 -13.40 -19.61 4.67
N ARG A 114 -12.27 -19.37 5.34
CA ARG A 114 -11.01 -20.11 5.11
C ARG A 114 -10.78 -21.11 6.23
N ARG A 115 -10.57 -22.37 5.87
CA ARG A 115 -10.36 -23.49 6.80
C ARG A 115 -9.18 -24.37 6.37
N GLU A 116 -8.55 -24.04 5.27
CA GLU A 116 -7.43 -24.78 4.72
C GLU A 116 -6.19 -24.66 5.61
N ASP A 117 -5.60 -25.81 5.93
CA ASP A 117 -4.27 -25.85 6.50
C ASP A 117 -3.21 -25.44 5.46
N VAL A 118 -1.96 -25.28 5.90
CA VAL A 118 -0.86 -24.88 5.02
C VAL A 118 -0.65 -25.87 3.86
N SER A 119 -0.86 -27.17 4.09
CA SER A 119 -0.67 -28.21 3.08
C SER A 119 -1.73 -28.11 1.97
N LEU A 120 -3.00 -28.01 2.37
CA LEU A 120 -4.12 -27.80 1.48
C LEU A 120 -3.96 -26.48 0.72
N ALA A 121 -3.57 -25.39 1.40
CA ALA A 121 -3.32 -24.10 0.77
C ALA A 121 -2.23 -24.16 -0.31
N ARG A 122 -1.14 -24.92 -0.11
CA ARG A 122 -0.12 -25.18 -1.14
C ARG A 122 -0.72 -25.93 -2.33
N SER A 123 -1.50 -26.98 -2.08
CA SER A 123 -2.12 -27.76 -3.16
C SER A 123 -3.10 -26.92 -3.99
N LEU A 124 -3.86 -26.02 -3.35
CA LEU A 124 -4.78 -25.11 -4.02
C LEU A 124 -4.06 -24.04 -4.83
N ASP A 125 -2.91 -23.55 -4.36
CA ASP A 125 -2.05 -22.62 -5.10
C ASP A 125 -1.51 -23.26 -6.39
N VAL A 126 -1.07 -24.53 -6.30
CA VAL A 126 -0.65 -25.33 -7.47
C VAL A 126 -1.80 -25.55 -8.45
N LYS A 127 -3.00 -25.93 -7.98
CA LYS A 127 -4.18 -26.08 -8.85
C LYS A 127 -4.53 -24.76 -9.55
N SER A 128 -4.45 -23.65 -8.82
CA SER A 128 -4.77 -22.31 -9.34
C SER A 128 -3.77 -21.81 -10.37
N SER A 129 -2.48 -22.14 -10.23
CA SER A 129 -1.48 -21.83 -11.26
C SER A 129 -1.64 -22.75 -12.47
N ALA A 130 -1.92 -24.04 -12.24
CA ALA A 130 -2.10 -25.03 -13.30
C ALA A 130 -3.21 -24.67 -14.29
N SER A 131 -4.29 -24.02 -13.81
CA SER A 131 -5.40 -23.57 -14.67
C SER A 131 -5.00 -22.58 -15.77
N TRP A 132 -3.83 -21.93 -15.65
CA TRP A 132 -3.34 -20.95 -16.61
C TRP A 132 -2.16 -21.46 -17.47
N ILE A 133 -1.75 -22.71 -17.29
CA ILE A 133 -0.67 -23.31 -18.07
C ILE A 133 -1.03 -23.28 -19.56
N GLY A 134 -0.06 -22.85 -20.36
CA GLY A 134 -0.20 -22.65 -21.80
C GLY A 134 -0.62 -21.24 -22.22
N HIS A 135 -0.91 -20.33 -21.28
CA HIS A 135 -1.10 -18.92 -21.61
C HIS A 135 0.24 -18.31 -22.10
N PRO A 136 0.26 -17.57 -23.23
CA PRO A 136 1.50 -17.01 -23.78
C PRO A 136 2.25 -16.03 -22.88
N TYR A 137 1.54 -15.38 -21.95
CA TYR A 137 2.09 -14.37 -21.03
C TYR A 137 1.67 -14.68 -19.60
N PHE A 138 2.38 -15.60 -18.97
CA PHE A 138 2.11 -16.10 -17.62
C PHE A 138 3.32 -15.89 -16.73
N ASP A 139 3.20 -15.00 -15.76
CA ASP A 139 4.26 -14.65 -14.82
C ASP A 139 3.94 -15.21 -13.43
N VAL A 140 4.89 -15.91 -12.83
CA VAL A 140 4.77 -16.46 -11.47
C VAL A 140 5.65 -15.66 -10.51
N ILE A 141 5.03 -15.07 -9.50
CA ILE A 141 5.69 -14.24 -8.48
C ILE A 141 5.73 -15.01 -7.16
N ASP A 142 6.86 -15.67 -6.93
CA ASP A 142 7.17 -16.50 -5.77
C ASP A 142 7.48 -15.68 -4.48
N ASN A 143 7.77 -16.37 -3.37
CA ASN A 143 8.10 -15.76 -2.08
C ASN A 143 9.62 -15.74 -1.77
N SER A 144 10.47 -15.79 -2.80
CA SER A 144 11.93 -15.77 -2.63
C SER A 144 12.48 -14.45 -2.07
N SER A 145 11.68 -13.39 -2.05
CA SER A 145 12.02 -12.06 -1.57
C SER A 145 11.05 -11.62 -0.46
N ASP A 146 11.40 -10.55 0.27
CA ASP A 146 10.44 -9.90 1.16
C ASP A 146 9.17 -9.43 0.40
N PHE A 147 8.12 -9.14 1.17
CA PHE A 147 6.81 -8.83 0.61
C PHE A 147 6.83 -7.59 -0.30
N GLU A 148 7.59 -6.54 0.04
CA GLU A 148 7.65 -5.33 -0.79
C GLU A 148 8.36 -5.62 -2.12
N ASN A 149 9.46 -6.36 -2.08
CA ASN A 149 10.19 -6.80 -3.27
C ASN A 149 9.35 -7.74 -4.15
N LYS A 150 8.52 -8.58 -3.53
CA LYS A 150 7.53 -9.40 -4.25
C LYS A 150 6.55 -8.54 -5.04
N ILE A 151 6.01 -7.48 -4.42
CA ILE A 151 5.12 -6.53 -5.09
C ILE A 151 5.87 -5.75 -6.20
N CYS A 152 7.12 -5.35 -5.99
CA CYS A 152 7.91 -4.69 -7.02
C CYS A 152 8.12 -5.59 -8.25
N ARG A 153 8.48 -6.86 -8.06
CA ARG A 153 8.60 -7.85 -9.15
C ARG A 153 7.29 -8.02 -9.92
N MET A 154 6.16 -8.08 -9.21
CA MET A 154 4.84 -8.13 -9.83
C MET A 154 4.57 -6.91 -10.73
N ILE A 155 4.86 -5.69 -10.26
CA ILE A 155 4.67 -4.49 -11.08
C ILE A 155 5.66 -4.46 -12.26
N ALA A 156 6.90 -4.92 -12.05
CA ALA A 156 7.91 -4.97 -13.09
C ALA A 156 7.50 -5.91 -14.23
N ALA A 157 6.94 -7.07 -13.90
CA ALA A 157 6.37 -8.01 -14.88
C ALA A 157 5.28 -7.34 -15.74
N VAL A 158 4.39 -6.54 -15.14
CA VAL A 158 3.39 -5.78 -15.91
C VAL A 158 4.05 -4.75 -16.82
N CYS A 159 5.03 -4.00 -16.32
CA CYS A 159 5.64 -2.92 -17.09
C CYS A 159 6.45 -3.44 -18.28
N GLN A 160 7.22 -4.51 -18.07
CA GLN A 160 7.93 -5.22 -19.13
C GLN A 160 6.96 -5.62 -20.24
N LYS A 161 5.78 -6.15 -19.86
CA LYS A 161 4.77 -6.58 -20.82
C LYS A 161 4.12 -5.43 -21.58
N LEU A 162 3.94 -4.29 -20.93
CA LEU A 162 3.42 -3.08 -21.56
C LEU A 162 4.48 -2.33 -22.40
N GLY A 163 5.74 -2.78 -22.39
CA GLY A 163 6.85 -2.10 -23.06
C GLY A 163 7.15 -0.75 -22.44
N LEU A 164 6.89 -0.60 -21.14
CA LEU A 164 7.14 0.63 -20.40
C LEU A 164 8.53 0.57 -19.80
N ASP A 165 9.35 1.57 -20.14
CA ASP A 165 10.60 1.82 -19.44
C ASP A 165 10.26 2.37 -18.05
N THR A 166 10.49 1.56 -17.02
CA THR A 166 10.20 1.91 -15.64
C THR A 166 11.30 2.74 -15.00
N GLY A 167 12.46 2.87 -15.66
CA GLY A 167 13.70 3.29 -15.01
C GLY A 167 13.86 2.57 -13.67
N ASP A 168 14.20 3.33 -12.63
CA ASP A 168 14.51 2.79 -11.30
C ASP A 168 13.27 2.69 -10.39
N ARG A 169 12.07 3.06 -10.86
CA ARG A 169 10.86 3.14 -10.02
C ARG A 169 10.46 1.81 -9.36
N LEU A 170 10.94 0.69 -9.89
CA LEU A 170 10.66 -0.67 -9.46
C LEU A 170 11.92 -1.45 -9.05
N ALA A 171 13.08 -0.80 -9.02
CA ALA A 171 14.29 -1.47 -8.58
C ALA A 171 14.17 -1.86 -7.09
N THR A 172 14.70 -3.02 -6.73
CA THR A 172 14.61 -3.68 -5.42
C THR A 172 15.18 -2.86 -4.26
N ASN A 173 15.96 -1.82 -4.56
CA ASN A 173 16.50 -0.84 -3.63
C ASN A 173 15.63 0.43 -3.49
N SER A 174 14.44 0.49 -4.10
CA SER A 174 13.55 1.67 -4.03
C SER A 174 13.07 1.91 -2.61
N LYS A 175 13.56 3.01 -2.00
CA LYS A 175 13.26 3.40 -0.62
C LYS A 175 12.31 4.58 -0.62
N LYS A 176 11.43 4.62 0.38
CA LYS A 176 10.67 5.84 0.67
C LYS A 176 11.61 6.89 1.23
N ARG A 177 11.65 8.06 0.59
CA ARG A 177 12.44 9.21 1.00
C ARG A 177 11.52 10.36 1.39
N LYS A 178 11.91 11.12 2.40
CA LYS A 178 11.09 12.20 2.98
C LYS A 178 11.96 13.39 3.35
N TRP A 179 11.54 14.58 2.97
CA TRP A 179 12.20 15.84 3.31
C TRP A 179 11.25 16.83 3.97
N LEU A 180 11.80 17.65 4.85
CA LEU A 180 11.14 18.82 5.41
C LEU A 180 11.27 19.98 4.43
N VAL A 181 10.15 20.67 4.17
CA VAL A 181 10.10 21.87 3.32
C VAL A 181 9.77 23.06 4.20
N LYS A 182 10.56 24.14 4.12
CA LYS A 182 10.41 25.31 5.02
C LYS A 182 9.14 26.09 4.74
N TYR A 183 8.89 26.38 3.47
CA TYR A 183 7.78 27.22 3.03
C TYR A 183 7.14 26.66 1.77
N LEU A 184 5.83 26.82 1.65
CA LEU A 184 5.10 26.47 0.44
C LEU A 184 5.25 27.60 -0.59
N PRO A 185 5.90 27.37 -1.75
CA PRO A 185 6.04 28.40 -2.78
C PRO A 185 4.72 28.61 -3.53
N ASN A 186 4.68 29.64 -4.38
CA ASN A 186 3.53 29.93 -5.23
C ASN A 186 3.21 28.76 -6.17
N ASP A 187 1.92 28.44 -6.30
CA ASP A 187 1.37 27.39 -7.16
C ASP A 187 1.84 27.47 -8.62
N GLN A 188 2.16 28.66 -9.13
CA GLN A 188 2.66 28.85 -10.50
C GLN A 188 4.03 28.20 -10.77
N LEU A 189 4.84 27.97 -9.73
CA LEU A 189 6.15 27.34 -9.86
C LEU A 189 6.05 25.81 -9.98
N PHE A 190 4.90 25.23 -9.64
CA PHE A 190 4.72 23.79 -9.71
C PHE A 190 4.45 23.34 -11.16
N PRO A 191 4.99 22.17 -11.55
CA PRO A 191 4.48 21.49 -12.74
C PRO A 191 3.01 21.09 -12.53
N PRO A 192 2.31 20.61 -13.58
CA PRO A 192 0.93 20.14 -13.43
C PRO A 192 0.77 19.21 -12.23
N PHE A 193 -0.14 19.56 -11.33
CA PHE A 193 -0.34 18.87 -10.06
C PHE A 193 -1.80 18.53 -9.82
N GLN A 194 -2.04 17.64 -8.86
CA GLN A 194 -3.36 17.30 -8.35
C GLN A 194 -3.37 17.36 -6.83
N ASP A 195 -4.37 18.04 -6.28
CA ASP A 195 -4.53 18.19 -4.83
C ASP A 195 -5.61 17.24 -4.31
N PHE A 196 -5.36 16.65 -3.15
CA PHE A 196 -6.29 15.76 -2.47
C PHE A 196 -6.43 16.16 -1.01
N ASP A 197 -7.66 16.14 -0.51
CA ASP A 197 -7.93 16.24 0.92
C ASP A 197 -7.71 14.89 1.57
N VAL A 198 -6.91 14.86 2.63
CA VAL A 198 -6.54 13.63 3.34
C VAL A 198 -6.74 13.81 4.83
N VAL A 199 -7.52 12.89 5.42
CA VAL A 199 -7.76 12.82 6.86
C VAL A 199 -7.31 11.45 7.36
N HIS A 200 -6.52 11.43 8.44
CA HIS A 200 -6.13 10.22 9.13
C HIS A 200 -6.64 10.22 10.57
N ASN A 201 -7.14 9.07 11.01
CA ASN A 201 -7.52 8.82 12.39
C ASN A 201 -6.84 7.52 12.86
N TYR A 202 -6.13 7.56 13.97
CA TYR A 202 -5.63 6.35 14.62
C TYR A 202 -6.75 5.71 15.42
N LEU A 203 -6.76 4.38 15.47
CA LEU A 203 -7.73 3.57 16.19
C LEU A 203 -7.04 2.90 17.37
N GLN A 204 -7.81 2.62 18.43
CA GLN A 204 -7.33 1.84 19.55
C GLN A 204 -6.92 0.43 19.09
N THR A 205 -5.81 -0.06 19.63
CA THR A 205 -5.30 -1.41 19.37
C THR A 205 -5.16 -2.18 20.67
N TYR A 206 -5.29 -3.51 20.59
CA TYR A 206 -5.18 -4.39 21.76
C TYR A 206 -3.77 -4.41 22.37
N THR A 207 -2.74 -4.12 21.55
CA THR A 207 -1.35 -4.11 21.99
C THR A 207 -0.65 -2.85 21.51
N LYS A 208 0.25 -2.31 22.34
CA LYS A 208 1.04 -1.10 22.03
C LYS A 208 1.98 -1.28 20.84
N ASN A 209 2.28 -2.51 20.47
CA ASN A 209 3.14 -2.86 19.33
C ASN A 209 2.38 -2.97 18.00
N MET A 210 1.08 -2.70 18.01
CA MET A 210 0.23 -2.62 16.82
C MET A 210 -0.26 -1.19 16.60
N GLN A 211 -0.32 -0.77 15.33
CA GLN A 211 -0.95 0.50 14.96
C GLN A 211 -2.06 0.26 13.97
N ALA A 212 -3.25 0.76 14.26
CA ALA A 212 -4.39 0.78 13.35
C ALA A 212 -4.73 2.23 12.97
N ARG A 213 -4.99 2.47 11.69
CA ARG A 213 -5.44 3.79 11.23
C ARG A 213 -6.45 3.72 10.11
N LEU A 214 -7.40 4.64 10.15
CA LEU A 214 -8.28 4.96 9.04
C LEU A 214 -7.70 6.13 8.24
N ARG A 215 -7.88 6.07 6.92
CA ARG A 215 -7.57 7.15 5.99
C ARG A 215 -8.80 7.43 5.14
N LYS A 216 -9.24 8.69 5.12
CA LYS A 216 -10.18 9.25 4.15
C LYS A 216 -9.38 10.13 3.20
N ARG A 217 -9.36 9.83 1.90
CA ARG A 217 -8.68 10.62 0.88
C ARG A 217 -9.63 10.91 -0.26
N GLY A 218 -9.70 12.15 -0.75
CA GLY A 218 -10.62 12.48 -1.82
C GLY A 218 -10.37 13.83 -2.47
N GLN A 219 -11.18 14.14 -3.46
CA GLN A 219 -11.26 15.45 -4.12
C GLN A 219 -12.65 15.60 -4.73
N LYS A 220 -13.15 16.83 -4.85
CA LYS A 220 -14.42 17.14 -5.53
C LYS A 220 -15.62 16.29 -5.03
N GLY A 221 -15.69 16.06 -3.72
CA GLY A 221 -16.77 15.29 -3.09
C GLY A 221 -16.68 13.76 -3.23
N HIS A 222 -15.68 13.23 -3.95
CA HIS A 222 -15.46 11.78 -4.09
C HIS A 222 -14.38 11.30 -3.13
N TRP A 223 -14.68 10.23 -2.39
CA TRP A 223 -13.84 9.75 -1.29
C TRP A 223 -13.43 8.29 -1.45
N ASN A 224 -12.20 8.02 -1.01
CA ASN A 224 -11.63 6.70 -0.83
C ASN A 224 -11.32 6.49 0.66
N TYR A 225 -11.72 5.34 1.20
CA TYR A 225 -11.50 4.95 2.59
C TYR A 225 -10.59 3.72 2.68
N THR A 226 -9.58 3.78 3.53
CA THR A 226 -8.64 2.68 3.76
C THR A 226 -8.43 2.47 5.25
N HIS A 227 -8.48 1.23 5.71
CA HIS A 227 -8.00 0.80 7.03
C HIS A 227 -6.61 0.18 6.87
N THR A 228 -5.63 0.67 7.63
CA THR A 228 -4.28 0.11 7.66
C THR A 228 -3.97 -0.42 9.05
N ILE A 229 -3.53 -1.67 9.12
CA ILE A 229 -3.01 -2.29 10.35
C ILE A 229 -1.53 -2.56 10.13
N ARG A 230 -0.68 -2.03 11.02
CA ARG A 230 0.73 -2.36 11.11
C ARG A 230 0.94 -3.28 12.31
N ARG A 231 1.42 -4.49 12.05
CA ARG A 231 1.75 -5.48 13.07
C ARG A 231 3.25 -5.35 13.46
N PRO A 232 3.65 -5.86 14.64
CA PRO A 232 5.04 -5.90 15.08
C PRO A 232 5.95 -6.56 14.06
N ARG A 233 7.26 -6.36 14.22
CA ARG A 233 8.24 -7.04 13.37
C ARG A 233 8.17 -8.56 13.56
N VAL A 234 7.92 -9.29 12.47
CA VAL A 234 8.12 -10.75 12.41
C VAL A 234 9.38 -10.96 11.59
N ARG A 235 10.41 -11.58 12.18
CA ARG A 235 11.74 -11.77 11.57
C ARG A 235 12.34 -10.49 10.97
N GLY A 236 12.23 -9.37 11.68
CA GLY A 236 12.77 -8.07 11.26
C GLY A 236 11.92 -7.30 10.24
N GLN A 237 10.83 -7.88 9.71
CA GLN A 237 9.95 -7.24 8.73
C GLN A 237 8.67 -6.71 9.37
N VAL A 238 8.29 -5.47 9.05
CA VAL A 238 7.03 -4.87 9.50
C VAL A 238 5.92 -5.27 8.55
N ILE A 239 4.89 -5.96 9.05
CA ILE A 239 3.73 -6.36 8.24
C ILE A 239 2.70 -5.22 8.25
N GLU A 240 2.38 -4.66 7.08
CA GLU A 240 1.36 -3.63 6.90
C GLU A 240 0.21 -4.15 6.03
N VAL A 241 -0.95 -4.39 6.63
CA VAL A 241 -2.17 -4.82 5.96
C VAL A 241 -3.02 -3.60 5.62
N LYS A 242 -3.48 -3.49 4.35
CA LYS A 242 -4.34 -2.40 3.88
C LYS A 242 -5.65 -2.95 3.33
N THR A 243 -6.75 -2.52 3.93
CA THR A 243 -8.10 -2.92 3.53
C THR A 243 -8.86 -1.71 3.02
N GLN A 244 -9.44 -1.84 1.82
CA GLN A 244 -10.33 -0.85 1.24
C GLN A 244 -11.69 -0.91 1.95
N LEU A 245 -12.27 0.23 2.31
CA LEU A 245 -13.54 0.29 3.04
C LEU A 245 -14.65 0.97 2.23
N SER A 246 -15.89 0.61 2.56
CA SER A 246 -17.06 1.43 2.22
C SER A 246 -17.15 2.67 3.13
N HIS A 247 -17.99 3.65 2.75
CA HIS A 247 -18.26 4.80 3.61
C HIS A 247 -18.88 4.38 4.96
N ARG A 248 -19.80 3.41 4.94
CA ARG A 248 -20.47 2.89 6.13
C ARG A 248 -19.48 2.25 7.11
N ASP A 249 -18.59 1.39 6.60
CA ASP A 249 -17.59 0.71 7.45
C ASP A 249 -16.59 1.71 8.04
N TYR A 250 -16.22 2.74 7.27
CA TYR A 250 -15.37 3.81 7.76
C TYR A 250 -16.01 4.55 8.93
N VAL A 251 -17.30 4.93 8.83
CA VAL A 251 -18.02 5.61 9.90
C VAL A 251 -18.14 4.72 11.13
N ASN A 252 -18.44 3.43 10.95
CA ASN A 252 -18.52 2.48 12.06
C ASN A 252 -17.18 2.35 12.80
N LEU A 253 -16.07 2.15 12.07
CA LEU A 253 -14.74 2.02 12.68
C LEU A 253 -14.24 3.32 13.30
N LEU A 254 -14.70 4.48 12.82
CA LEU A 254 -14.33 5.78 13.38
C LEU A 254 -14.78 5.95 14.84
N SER A 255 -15.79 5.19 15.29
CA SER A 255 -16.21 5.15 16.70
C SER A 255 -15.12 4.61 17.65
N GLN A 256 -14.15 3.85 17.14
CA GLN A 256 -13.04 3.27 17.91
C GLN A 256 -11.77 4.12 17.84
N LYS A 257 -11.92 5.42 17.54
CA LYS A 257 -10.80 6.34 17.43
C LYS A 257 -10.01 6.39 18.74
N ASP A 258 -8.69 6.35 18.63
CA ASP A 258 -7.80 6.52 19.76
C ASP A 258 -7.76 7.99 20.20
N GLU A 259 -8.15 8.26 21.44
CA GLU A 259 -8.17 9.60 22.03
C GLU A 259 -6.76 10.13 22.35
N SER A 260 -5.76 9.26 22.44
CA SER A 260 -4.36 9.67 22.58
C SER A 260 -3.77 10.26 21.29
N HIS A 261 -4.53 10.24 20.19
CA HIS A 261 -4.14 10.78 18.89
C HIS A 261 -5.15 11.81 18.35
N TYR A 262 -4.65 12.98 17.98
CA TYR A 262 -5.39 13.95 17.18
C TYR A 262 -5.60 13.44 15.74
N PRO A 263 -6.78 13.72 15.14
CA PRO A 263 -6.95 13.55 13.70
C PRO A 263 -5.93 14.42 12.96
N ILE A 264 -5.35 13.87 11.90
CA ILE A 264 -4.44 14.62 11.04
C ILE A 264 -5.15 15.00 9.76
N TYR A 265 -5.23 16.31 9.49
CA TYR A 265 -5.74 16.88 8.26
C TYR A 265 -4.58 17.34 7.40
N LYS A 266 -4.62 16.99 6.11
CA LYS A 266 -3.60 17.39 5.14
C LYS A 266 -4.23 17.69 3.80
N LYS A 267 -3.61 18.62 3.09
CA LYS A 267 -3.72 18.75 1.65
C LYS A 267 -2.51 18.05 1.02
N ARG A 268 -2.75 17.00 0.24
CA ARG A 268 -1.70 16.26 -0.48
C ARG A 268 -1.65 16.72 -1.92
N ARG A 269 -0.57 17.40 -2.29
CA ARG A 269 -0.27 17.79 -3.67
C ARG A 269 0.61 16.74 -4.32
N CYS A 270 0.14 16.16 -5.41
CA CYS A 270 0.82 15.14 -6.19
C CYS A 270 1.28 15.74 -7.51
N PHE A 271 2.55 15.59 -7.86
CA PHE A 271 3.11 16.11 -9.11
C PHE A 271 4.31 15.29 -9.58
N ILE A 272 4.70 15.49 -10.84
CA ILE A 272 5.87 14.84 -11.44
C ILE A 272 6.89 15.92 -11.77
N HIS A 273 8.16 15.70 -11.39
CA HIS A 273 9.27 16.58 -11.70
C HIS A 273 10.51 15.74 -12.02
N PHE A 274 11.21 16.03 -13.13
CA PHE A 274 12.34 15.20 -13.63
C PHE A 274 12.07 13.69 -13.63
N ASN A 275 10.89 13.30 -14.12
CA ASN A 275 10.44 11.91 -14.14
C ASN A 275 10.39 11.24 -12.75
N GLN A 276 10.34 12.04 -11.67
CA GLN A 276 10.13 11.57 -10.30
C GLN A 276 8.77 12.03 -9.80
N TYR A 277 7.99 11.10 -9.23
CA TYR A 277 6.67 11.39 -8.68
C TYR A 277 6.80 11.80 -7.22
N PHE A 278 6.28 12.97 -6.88
CA PHE A 278 6.36 13.54 -5.55
C PHE A 278 4.97 13.68 -4.92
N GLN A 279 4.93 13.47 -3.61
CA GLN A 279 3.78 13.79 -2.77
C GLN A 279 4.21 14.86 -1.76
N LEU A 280 3.61 16.04 -1.84
CA LEU A 280 3.81 17.11 -0.89
C LEU A 280 2.62 17.15 0.08
N ASP A 281 2.87 16.76 1.32
CA ASP A 281 1.92 16.78 2.42
C ASP A 281 1.98 18.13 3.13
N ILE A 282 0.92 18.92 2.98
CA ILE A 282 0.74 20.20 3.68
C ILE A 282 -0.21 19.94 4.85
N TYR A 283 0.29 20.02 6.09
CA TYR A 283 -0.53 19.79 7.27
C TYR A 283 -1.46 20.98 7.52
N CYS A 284 -2.72 20.70 7.84
CA CYS A 284 -3.78 21.69 7.97
C CYS A 284 -4.36 21.69 9.39
N LYS A 285 -4.90 22.84 9.80
CA LYS A 285 -5.67 22.97 11.04
C LYS A 285 -7.03 22.22 10.90
N PRO A 286 -7.57 21.66 11.99
CA PRO A 286 -6.99 21.60 13.34
C PRO A 286 -5.86 20.56 13.43
N CYS A 287 -4.74 20.93 14.04
CA CYS A 287 -3.59 20.05 14.24
C CYS A 287 -2.88 20.41 15.55
N HIS A 288 -2.04 19.51 16.05
CA HIS A 288 -1.14 19.83 17.16
C HIS A 288 -0.22 21.01 16.77
N PRO A 289 0.16 21.92 17.69
CA PRO A 289 1.10 23.02 17.41
C PRO A 289 2.37 22.60 16.67
N ARG A 290 2.91 21.41 16.96
CA ARG A 290 4.09 20.84 16.27
C ARG A 290 3.90 20.53 14.77
N CYS A 291 2.65 20.46 14.31
CA CYS A 291 2.30 20.28 12.91
C CYS A 291 1.94 21.60 12.22
N GLU A 292 1.89 22.72 12.95
CA GLU A 292 1.53 24.01 12.38
C GLU A 292 2.61 24.48 11.39
N GLY A 293 2.21 24.72 10.14
CA GLY A 293 3.13 25.05 9.06
C GLY A 293 3.98 23.88 8.54
N LEU A 294 3.75 22.65 9.04
CA LEU A 294 4.55 21.49 8.63
C LEU A 294 4.25 21.09 7.18
N VAL A 295 5.30 21.03 6.36
CA VAL A 295 5.23 20.57 4.97
C VAL A 295 6.27 19.47 4.76
N LEU A 296 5.82 18.30 4.27
CA LEU A 296 6.69 17.15 4.01
C LEU A 296 6.63 16.75 2.54
N LEU A 297 7.78 16.70 1.88
CA LEU A 297 7.93 16.14 0.54
C LEU A 297 8.29 14.67 0.65
N GLU A 298 7.55 13.79 -0.04
CA GLU A 298 7.79 12.36 -0.07
C GLU A 298 7.94 11.84 -1.50
N THR A 299 8.85 10.88 -1.68
CA THR A 299 8.95 10.11 -2.92
C THR A 299 9.40 8.68 -2.64
N TYR A 300 9.30 7.82 -3.64
CA TYR A 300 9.91 6.49 -3.64
C TYR A 300 10.94 6.47 -4.77
N SER A 301 12.19 6.17 -4.42
CA SER A 301 13.29 6.16 -5.39
C SER A 301 14.33 5.11 -5.04
N ALA A 302 14.87 4.48 -6.08
CA ALA A 302 16.00 3.55 -6.06
C ALA A 302 17.31 4.20 -6.53
N LEU A 303 17.25 5.46 -6.94
CA LEU A 303 18.42 6.21 -7.38
C LEU A 303 19.45 6.31 -6.26
N GLU A 304 20.71 6.43 -6.64
CA GLU A 304 21.77 6.84 -5.72
C GLU A 304 21.47 8.23 -5.14
N ASP A 305 22.01 8.49 -3.94
CA ASP A 305 21.65 9.69 -3.17
C ASP A 305 21.91 10.98 -3.96
N GLN A 306 23.05 11.07 -4.65
CA GLN A 306 23.40 12.28 -5.40
C GLN A 306 22.45 12.53 -6.58
N GLU A 307 22.12 11.48 -7.34
CA GLU A 307 21.23 11.59 -8.48
C GLU A 307 19.81 11.95 -8.06
N LEU A 308 19.35 11.44 -6.91
CA LEU A 308 18.05 11.83 -6.37
C LEU A 308 18.03 13.30 -5.93
N LEU A 309 19.10 13.77 -5.28
CA LEU A 309 19.25 15.17 -4.89
C LEU A 309 19.19 16.11 -6.11
N ASP A 310 19.82 15.71 -7.22
CA ASP A 310 19.80 16.49 -8.46
C ASP A 310 18.40 16.58 -9.09
N ARG A 311 17.57 15.56 -8.89
CA ARG A 311 16.16 15.51 -9.36
C ARG A 311 15.16 16.12 -8.38
N LEU A 312 15.60 16.59 -7.20
CA LEU A 312 14.70 17.28 -6.27
C LEU A 312 14.19 18.59 -6.89
N PRO A 313 12.93 18.97 -6.61
CA PRO A 313 12.37 20.19 -7.18
C PRO A 313 13.06 21.43 -6.58
N LYS A 314 13.98 22.04 -7.34
CA LYS A 314 14.79 23.20 -6.90
C LYS A 314 13.98 24.45 -6.57
N PHE A 315 12.71 24.49 -7.00
CA PHE A 315 11.76 25.55 -6.63
C PHE A 315 11.21 25.40 -5.21
N LEU A 316 11.44 24.27 -4.53
CA LEU A 316 11.10 24.05 -3.13
C LEU A 316 12.30 24.39 -2.24
N ASP A 317 12.04 25.12 -1.15
CA ASP A 317 13.03 25.37 -0.09
C ASP A 317 13.08 24.15 0.84
N ILE A 318 13.86 23.15 0.43
CA ILE A 318 14.06 21.91 1.18
C ILE A 318 15.07 22.17 2.29
N ASP A 319 14.66 21.95 3.53
CA ASP A 319 15.51 22.13 4.71
C ASP A 319 16.46 20.96 4.91
N SER A 320 15.89 19.77 5.10
CA SER A 320 16.63 18.59 5.50
C SER A 320 15.89 17.31 5.15
N GLU A 321 16.65 16.24 4.98
CA GLU A 321 16.07 14.92 4.85
C GLU A 321 15.69 14.37 6.22
N VAL A 322 14.44 13.92 6.35
CA VAL A 322 13.85 13.37 7.58
C VAL A 322 13.38 11.92 7.39
N THR A 323 13.95 11.22 6.40
CA THR A 323 13.71 9.80 6.16
C THR A 323 14.06 9.00 7.42
N SER A 324 13.17 8.07 7.79
CA SER A 324 13.30 7.24 8.99
C SER A 324 13.35 7.98 10.34
N ASN A 325 13.27 9.31 10.38
CA ASN A 325 13.23 10.05 11.63
C ASN A 325 11.86 9.86 12.32
N PRO A 326 11.81 9.27 13.53
CA PRO A 326 10.56 9.00 14.23
C PRO A 326 9.74 10.25 14.55
N ALA A 327 10.38 11.41 14.75
CA ALA A 327 9.70 12.68 15.00
C ALA A 327 8.76 13.07 13.86
N TYR A 328 9.15 12.77 12.62
CA TYR A 328 8.36 13.04 11.42
C TYR A 328 7.50 11.84 11.00
N SER A 329 7.35 10.84 11.88
CA SER A 329 6.37 9.77 11.68
C SER A 329 4.97 10.30 11.96
N MET A 330 4.01 9.90 11.13
CA MET A 330 2.62 10.36 11.28
C MET A 330 2.01 9.95 12.62
N PHE A 331 2.47 8.81 13.18
CA PHE A 331 2.04 8.34 14.49
C PHE A 331 2.45 9.33 15.58
N ASN A 332 3.74 9.67 15.67
CA ASN A 332 4.23 10.61 16.69
C ASN A 332 3.71 12.03 16.46
N LEU A 333 3.51 12.46 15.21
CA LEU A 333 2.91 13.76 14.89
C LEU A 333 1.46 13.89 15.37
N SER A 334 0.72 12.79 15.47
CA SER A 334 -0.67 12.80 15.96
C SER A 334 -0.80 12.71 17.47
N LEU A 335 0.24 12.33 18.22
CA LEU A 335 0.14 12.19 19.67
C LEU A 335 -0.39 13.47 20.32
N VAL A 336 -1.34 13.34 21.24
CA VAL A 336 -1.88 14.48 22.00
C VAL A 336 -0.84 15.01 22.98
N GLU A 337 -0.10 14.10 23.62
CA GLU A 337 0.95 14.44 24.58
C GLU A 337 2.19 15.04 23.90
N ASP A 338 2.96 15.83 24.66
CA ASP A 338 4.29 16.27 24.25
C ASP A 338 5.32 15.14 24.36
N TRP A 339 6.22 15.09 23.37
CA TRP A 339 7.16 13.98 23.20
C TRP A 339 8.11 13.83 24.39
N ASP A 340 8.50 14.93 25.04
CA ASP A 340 9.44 14.92 26.18
C ASP A 340 8.87 14.20 27.42
N LYS A 341 7.54 14.04 27.49
CA LYS A 341 6.84 13.42 28.62
C LYS A 341 6.12 12.12 28.24
N SER A 342 6.02 11.82 26.95
CA SER A 342 5.17 10.74 26.46
C SER A 342 5.88 9.40 26.46
N LYS A 343 5.31 8.42 27.17
CA LYS A 343 5.70 7.00 27.06
C LYS A 343 5.21 6.37 25.75
N ASN A 344 4.44 7.09 24.95
CA ASN A 344 3.82 6.61 23.71
C ASN A 344 4.59 7.04 22.46
N PHE A 345 5.71 7.77 22.60
CA PHE A 345 6.57 8.09 21.47
C PHE A 345 7.14 6.80 20.85
N CYS A 346 6.77 6.53 19.61
CA CYS A 346 7.13 5.30 18.93
C CYS A 346 8.40 5.52 18.10
N HIS A 347 9.53 4.97 18.54
CA HIS A 347 10.76 4.92 17.74
C HIS A 347 10.70 3.83 16.66
N TYR A 348 10.16 2.66 17.02
CA TYR A 348 9.92 1.52 16.14
C TYR A 348 8.89 0.58 16.78
N LEU A 349 8.24 -0.29 15.98
CA LEU A 349 7.32 -1.30 16.47
C LEU A 349 8.12 -2.51 16.98
N LYS A 350 8.23 -2.67 18.30
CA LYS A 350 8.92 -3.79 18.97
C LYS A 350 8.16 -5.10 18.78
N GLY A 351 8.87 -6.21 18.56
CA GLY A 351 8.29 -7.56 18.61
C GLY A 351 7.95 -7.98 20.04
N PRO A 352 7.09 -9.00 20.24
CA PRO A 352 6.74 -9.52 21.57
C PRO A 352 7.94 -10.07 22.37
N ASP A 353 9.06 -10.42 21.71
CA ASP A 353 10.23 -11.02 22.36
C ASP A 353 11.29 -10.02 22.88
N GLU A 354 11.08 -8.71 22.74
CA GLU A 354 12.08 -7.70 23.13
C GLU A 354 11.90 -7.14 24.56
N ASP A 355 10.95 -7.64 25.34
CA ASP A 355 10.62 -7.11 26.68
C ASP A 355 11.53 -7.62 27.83
N LEU A 356 12.64 -8.33 27.54
CA LEU A 356 13.50 -8.93 28.58
C LEU A 356 14.93 -8.38 28.71
N ASN A 357 15.33 -7.30 28.03
CA ASN A 357 16.65 -6.70 28.28
C ASN A 357 16.64 -5.17 28.23
N VAL A 358 16.23 -4.55 29.35
CA VAL A 358 16.54 -3.14 29.61
C VAL A 358 17.86 -3.09 30.36
N GLY A 359 18.96 -3.05 29.60
CA GLY A 359 20.29 -2.67 30.06
C GLY A 359 20.75 -1.42 29.32
N ASP A 360 20.65 -0.27 29.99
CA ASP A 360 21.46 0.94 29.83
C ASP A 360 21.95 1.32 28.41
N HIS A 361 21.19 2.16 27.69
CA HIS A 361 21.79 3.05 26.68
C HIS A 361 21.31 4.49 26.84
N LYS A 362 22.29 5.31 27.22
CA LYS A 362 22.27 6.72 27.59
C LYS A 362 21.46 7.62 26.66
N THR A 363 20.68 8.48 27.30
CA THR A 363 20.09 9.73 26.83
C THR A 363 21.05 10.58 25.99
N ASN A 364 20.68 10.88 24.75
CA ASN A 364 21.19 12.07 24.05
C ASN A 364 20.13 13.17 24.10
N GLN A 365 20.58 14.31 24.63
CA GLN A 365 19.82 15.49 24.98
C GLN A 365 19.16 16.14 23.76
N VAL A 366 17.88 16.49 23.91
CA VAL A 366 17.16 17.41 23.02
C VAL A 366 17.60 18.83 23.40
N SER A 367 18.43 19.46 22.57
CA SER A 367 18.78 20.87 22.72
C SER A 367 17.71 21.76 22.06
N TYR A 368 17.15 22.63 22.87
CA TYR A 368 16.26 23.73 22.52
C TYR A 368 16.94 24.69 21.53
N ILE A 369 16.22 25.11 20.48
CA ILE A 369 16.54 26.35 19.75
C ILE A 369 15.39 27.34 19.97
N HIS A 370 15.74 28.42 20.64
CA HIS A 370 14.86 29.48 21.12
C HIS A 370 14.96 30.71 20.20
N THR A 371 13.84 31.42 20.11
CA THR A 371 13.68 32.87 20.00
C THR A 371 14.00 33.64 18.71
N ASN A 372 12.91 34.15 18.13
CA ASN A 372 12.82 35.33 17.29
C ASN A 372 13.47 36.56 17.95
N GLY A 373 14.41 37.19 17.24
CA GLY A 373 14.94 38.50 17.58
C GLY A 373 13.92 39.62 17.33
N LYS A 374 13.64 40.41 18.37
CA LYS A 374 13.09 41.77 18.22
C LYS A 374 14.25 42.76 18.31
N LEU A 375 14.55 43.40 17.19
CA LEU A 375 15.29 44.65 17.16
C LEU A 375 14.49 45.75 17.87
N ARG A 376 15.15 46.55 18.71
CA ARG A 376 14.91 48.00 18.79
C ARG A 376 16.05 48.71 19.54
N LYS A 377 16.71 49.57 18.77
CA LYS A 377 17.57 50.74 19.09
C LYS A 377 18.77 50.55 20.01
#